data_AF-A0A6I4YM26-F1
#
_entry.id   AF-A0A6I4YM26-F1
#
_cell.length_a   1.000
_cell.length_b   1.000
_cell.length_c   1.000
_cell.angle_alpha   90.00
_cell.angle_beta   90.00
_cell.angle_gamma   90.00
#
_symmetry.space_group_name_H-M   'P 1'
#
loop_
_entity.id
_entity.type
_entity.pdbx_description
1 polymer ?
#
loop_
_entity_poly.entity_id
_entity_poly.type
_entity_poly.pdbx_seq_one_letter_code
_entity_poly.pdbx_strand_id
1 'polypeptide(L)'
;MTQPVDPRNLPSVPFGQHRTLPPVAGIYLVWQADTLLYLGKAGNIRRRWESHHRHSQLRDLQADRIAWMPYTDLLTFDEMERELIDQLEPVLNRQPFTPPVERYEVVSVRLKTSELESIKAAADAIGLKVSQYLRMQGLRAAREQE
;
A
#
# COMPACT_ATOMS: atom_id res chain seq x y z
N MET A 1 28.27 -1.86 -14.20
CA MET A 1 28.48 -2.37 -12.82
C MET A 1 27.91 -1.33 -11.87
N THR A 2 26.65 -1.47 -11.46
CA THR A 2 26.06 -0.65 -10.41
C THR A 2 26.59 -1.16 -9.07
N GLN A 3 27.26 -0.31 -8.29
CA GLN A 3 27.66 -0.70 -6.95
C GLN A 3 26.41 -1.02 -6.11
N PRO A 4 26.47 -2.02 -5.21
CA PRO A 4 25.35 -2.32 -4.33
C PRO A 4 25.08 -1.11 -3.45
N VAL A 5 23.88 -0.55 -3.57
CA VAL A 5 23.41 0.54 -2.70
C VAL A 5 23.15 -0.07 -1.33
N ASP A 6 23.87 0.39 -0.31
CA ASP A 6 23.61 -0.01 1.07
C ASP A 6 22.23 0.52 1.50
N PRO A 7 21.25 -0.35 1.77
CA PRO A 7 19.89 0.07 2.11
C PRO A 7 19.82 0.87 3.44
N ARG A 8 20.87 0.84 4.28
CA ARG A 8 20.95 1.60 5.53
C ARG A 8 21.32 3.07 5.34
N ASN A 9 21.96 3.40 4.21
CA ASN A 9 22.46 4.74 3.89
C ASN A 9 21.58 5.49 2.88
N LEU A 10 20.35 5.04 2.71
CA LEU A 10 19.37 5.69 1.85
C LEU A 10 18.85 7.01 2.46
N PRO A 11 18.46 7.99 1.63
CA PRO A 11 17.78 9.18 2.12
C PRO A 11 16.51 8.77 2.87
N SER A 12 16.25 9.43 3.98
CA SER A 12 15.21 9.01 4.92
C SER A 12 14.62 10.16 5.72
N VAL A 13 13.45 9.91 6.30
CA VAL A 13 12.78 10.80 7.26
C VAL A 13 12.40 9.99 8.50
N PRO A 14 12.25 10.62 9.68
CA PRO A 14 11.65 9.98 10.84
C PRO A 14 10.25 9.45 10.51
N PHE A 15 9.87 8.30 11.06
CA PHE A 15 8.57 7.66 10.79
C PHE A 15 7.39 8.61 11.08
N GLY A 16 7.43 9.35 12.20
CA GLY A 16 6.42 10.35 12.56
C GLY A 16 6.35 11.55 11.60
N GLN A 17 7.31 11.70 10.70
CA GLN A 17 7.36 12.76 9.68
C GLN A 17 7.05 12.23 8.28
N HIS A 18 6.41 11.07 8.15
CA HIS A 18 6.06 10.47 6.84
C HIS A 18 5.38 11.43 5.84
N ARG A 19 4.70 12.49 6.31
CA ARG A 19 4.10 13.54 5.46
C ARG A 19 5.13 14.36 4.67
N THR A 20 6.40 14.39 5.08
CA THR A 20 7.49 15.11 4.42
C THR A 20 8.20 14.28 3.34
N LEU A 21 7.85 13.00 3.20
CA LEU A 21 8.39 12.11 2.16
C LEU A 21 8.30 12.78 0.78
N PRO A 22 9.26 12.56 -0.13
CA PRO A 22 9.20 13.13 -1.46
C PRO A 22 8.07 12.50 -2.31
N PRO A 23 7.46 13.26 -3.23
CA PRO A 23 6.41 12.76 -4.11
C PRO A 23 7.01 12.04 -5.32
N VAL A 24 7.88 11.06 -5.08
CA VAL A 24 8.61 10.30 -6.12
C VAL A 24 8.12 8.87 -6.20
N ALA A 25 8.29 8.26 -7.37
CA ALA A 25 8.16 6.81 -7.54
C ALA A 25 9.41 6.11 -7.00
N GLY A 26 9.24 4.93 -6.40
CA GLY A 26 10.37 4.16 -5.89
C GLY A 26 10.00 3.08 -4.88
N ILE A 27 11.05 2.53 -4.28
CA ILE A 27 10.97 1.58 -3.16
C ILE A 27 11.18 2.35 -1.86
N TYR A 28 10.39 2.03 -0.84
CA TYR A 28 10.55 2.53 0.50
C TYR A 28 10.80 1.38 1.49
N LEU A 29 11.63 1.67 2.48
CA LEU A 29 12.05 0.75 3.53
C LEU A 29 11.71 1.37 4.89
N VAL A 30 11.12 0.58 5.77
CA VAL A 30 10.74 1.01 7.11
C VAL A 30 11.57 0.28 8.14
N TRP A 31 12.24 1.04 9.00
CA TRP A 31 13.22 0.53 9.94
C TRP A 31 12.79 0.76 11.39
N GLN A 32 13.30 -0.09 12.26
CA GLN A 32 13.41 0.13 13.69
C GLN A 32 14.84 -0.23 14.09
N ALA A 33 15.62 0.77 14.47
CA ALA A 33 17.07 0.70 14.61
C ALA A 33 17.72 0.03 13.37
N ASP A 34 18.31 -1.15 13.56
CA ASP A 34 18.96 -1.95 12.51
C ASP A 34 18.04 -3.03 11.90
N THR A 35 16.79 -3.11 12.36
CA THR A 35 15.81 -4.10 11.89
C THR A 35 14.97 -3.55 10.75
N LEU A 36 14.99 -4.22 9.61
CA LEU A 36 14.09 -3.91 8.50
C LEU A 36 12.70 -4.48 8.78
N LEU A 37 11.74 -3.61 9.09
CA LEU A 37 10.38 -4.02 9.40
C LEU A 37 9.56 -4.28 8.14
N TYR A 38 9.68 -3.42 7.13
CA TYR A 38 8.84 -3.49 5.95
C TYR A 38 9.52 -2.87 4.73
N LEU A 39 9.20 -3.42 3.56
CA LEU A 39 9.58 -2.90 2.25
C LEU A 39 8.34 -2.82 1.37
N GLY A 40 8.19 -1.74 0.62
CA GLY A 40 7.13 -1.62 -0.36
C GLY A 40 7.52 -0.74 -1.53
N LYS A 41 6.77 -0.83 -2.63
CA LYS A 41 6.87 0.10 -3.75
C LYS A 41 5.67 1.05 -3.89
N ALA A 42 5.90 2.19 -4.53
CA ALA A 42 4.84 3.10 -4.92
C ALA A 42 5.23 3.95 -6.13
N GLY A 43 4.25 4.30 -6.98
CA GLY A 43 4.41 5.35 -7.99
C GLY A 43 4.47 6.76 -7.39
N ASN A 44 4.06 6.92 -6.14
CA ASN A 44 4.25 8.13 -5.34
C ASN A 44 4.32 7.74 -3.87
N ILE A 45 5.52 7.78 -3.28
CA ILE A 45 5.75 7.33 -1.90
C ILE A 45 4.97 8.21 -0.92
N ARG A 46 4.99 9.53 -1.05
CA ARG A 46 4.20 10.44 -0.18
C ARG A 46 2.72 10.04 -0.14
N ARG A 47 2.09 9.89 -1.30
CA ARG A 47 0.67 9.51 -1.42
C ARG A 47 0.40 8.12 -0.84
N ARG A 48 1.31 7.16 -1.05
CA ARG A 48 1.20 5.80 -0.48
C ARG A 48 1.12 5.83 1.04
N TRP A 49 1.82 6.77 1.67
CA TRP A 49 1.86 6.93 3.12
C TRP A 49 0.65 7.64 3.73
N GLU A 50 -0.26 8.21 2.94
CA GLU A 50 -1.52 8.80 3.43
C GLU A 50 -2.50 7.75 3.94
N SER A 51 -2.53 6.59 3.30
CA SER A 51 -3.44 5.48 3.62
C SER A 51 -2.69 4.15 3.75
N HIS A 52 -1.48 4.19 4.32
CA HIS A 52 -0.63 3.00 4.39
C HIS A 52 -1.26 1.94 5.29
N HIS A 53 -1.62 0.79 4.72
CA HIS A 53 -2.40 -0.24 5.41
C HIS A 53 -1.70 -0.80 6.66
N ARG A 54 -0.37 -0.88 6.66
CA ARG A 54 0.42 -1.32 7.83
C ARG A 54 0.86 -0.21 8.78
N HIS A 55 0.35 1.02 8.64
CA HIS A 55 0.82 2.15 9.46
C HIS A 55 0.66 1.89 10.96
N SER A 56 -0.46 1.30 11.40
CA SER A 56 -0.67 0.91 12.79
C SER A 56 0.36 -0.12 13.25
N GLN A 57 0.51 -1.22 12.51
CA GLN A 57 1.47 -2.29 12.84
C GLN A 57 2.90 -1.76 12.93
N LEU A 58 3.31 -0.90 12.00
CA LEU A 58 4.63 -0.28 11.99
C LEU A 58 4.86 0.63 13.20
N ARG A 59 3.84 1.41 13.57
CA ARG A 59 3.88 2.23 14.79
C ARG A 59 3.95 1.36 16.05
N ASP A 60 3.21 0.26 16.10
CA ASP A 60 3.17 -0.65 17.26
C ASP A 60 4.51 -1.39 17.42
N LEU A 61 5.22 -1.66 16.32
CA LEU A 61 6.61 -2.15 16.30
C LEU A 61 7.65 -1.03 16.49
N GLN A 62 7.22 0.19 16.81
CA GLN A 62 8.09 1.33 17.06
C GLN A 62 9.03 1.66 15.89
N ALA A 63 8.53 1.61 14.66
CA ALA A 63 9.24 2.09 13.49
C ALA A 63 9.77 3.52 13.71
N ASP A 64 11.04 3.75 13.42
CA ASP A 64 11.71 5.03 13.67
C ASP A 64 12.00 5.82 12.39
N ARG A 65 12.16 5.15 11.26
CA ARG A 65 12.65 5.74 10.01
C ARG A 65 12.00 5.13 8.79
N ILE A 66 11.71 5.99 7.82
CA ILE A 66 11.27 5.61 6.48
C ILE A 66 12.35 6.09 5.50
N ALA A 67 13.06 5.15 4.89
CA ALA A 67 14.05 5.40 3.85
C ALA A 67 13.47 5.11 2.47
N TRP A 68 14.04 5.69 1.42
CA TRP A 68 13.58 5.42 0.05
C TRP A 68 14.70 5.43 -0.97
N MET A 69 14.44 4.74 -2.08
CA MET A 69 15.24 4.76 -3.29
C MET A 69 14.34 5.19 -4.46
N PRO A 70 14.55 6.39 -5.04
CA PRO A 70 13.83 6.81 -6.23
C PRO A 70 14.12 5.87 -7.40
N TYR A 71 13.14 5.63 -8.25
CA TYR A 71 13.37 4.81 -9.44
C TYR A 71 12.45 5.27 -10.59
N THR A 72 12.98 5.23 -11.82
CA THR A 72 12.36 5.85 -13.00
C THR A 72 11.62 4.86 -13.91
N ASP A 73 11.94 3.57 -13.87
CA ASP A 73 11.32 2.56 -14.75
C ASP A 73 10.39 1.61 -13.98
N LEU A 74 9.07 1.85 -14.08
CA LEU A 74 8.02 1.15 -13.34
C LEU A 74 7.80 -0.32 -13.77
N LEU A 75 8.30 -0.75 -14.93
CA LEU A 75 7.97 -2.05 -15.52
C LEU A 75 8.71 -3.23 -14.88
N THR A 76 9.83 -3.01 -14.18
CA THR A 76 10.67 -4.04 -13.54
C THR A 76 10.45 -4.15 -12.02
N PHE A 77 9.47 -3.42 -11.47
CA PHE A 77 9.33 -3.24 -10.02
C PHE A 77 8.80 -4.45 -9.26
N ASP A 78 7.96 -5.30 -9.85
CA ASP A 78 7.44 -6.50 -9.17
C ASP A 78 8.53 -7.54 -8.90
N GLU A 79 9.50 -7.64 -9.81
CA GLU A 79 10.64 -8.54 -9.68
C GLU A 79 11.64 -8.00 -8.66
N MET A 80 11.97 -6.71 -8.75
CA MET A 80 12.89 -6.06 -7.80
C MET A 80 12.35 -6.04 -6.37
N GLU A 81 11.07 -5.71 -6.17
CA GLU A 81 10.46 -5.76 -4.82
C GLU A 81 10.51 -7.17 -4.24
N ARG A 82 10.21 -8.18 -5.05
CA ARG A 82 10.24 -9.58 -4.62
C ARG A 82 11.66 -10.02 -4.27
N GLU A 83 12.63 -9.73 -5.12
CA GLU A 83 14.03 -10.07 -4.90
C GLU A 83 14.56 -9.40 -3.62
N LEU A 84 14.24 -8.13 -3.38
CA LEU A 84 14.62 -7.43 -2.14
C LEU A 84 13.93 -8.00 -0.90
N ILE A 85 12.66 -8.39 -1.01
CA ILE A 85 11.95 -9.07 0.10
C ILE A 85 12.63 -10.41 0.41
N ASP A 86 13.06 -11.14 -0.62
CA ASP A 86 13.70 -12.44 -0.45
C ASP A 86 15.11 -12.32 0.11
N GLN A 87 15.88 -11.31 -0.30
CA GLN A 87 17.24 -11.06 0.17
C GLN A 87 17.30 -10.45 1.58
N LEU A 88 16.39 -9.51 1.89
CA LEU A 88 16.44 -8.71 3.12
C LEU A 88 15.49 -9.19 4.21
N GLU A 89 14.59 -10.11 3.88
CA GLU A 89 13.62 -10.76 4.78
C GLU A 89 12.90 -9.80 5.75
N PRO A 90 12.20 -8.74 5.28
CA PRO A 90 11.55 -7.79 6.18
C PRO A 90 10.49 -8.46 7.06
N VAL A 91 10.47 -8.08 8.34
CA VAL A 91 9.61 -8.70 9.38
C VAL A 91 8.14 -8.81 8.95
N LEU A 92 7.57 -7.76 8.37
CA LEU A 92 6.15 -7.68 8.04
C LEU A 92 5.80 -8.13 6.62
N ASN A 93 6.76 -8.23 5.69
CA ASN A 93 6.46 -8.55 4.28
C ASN A 93 5.96 -9.99 4.11
N ARG A 94 6.44 -10.92 4.94
CA ARG A 94 6.02 -12.34 4.94
C ARG A 94 4.89 -12.64 5.94
N GLN A 95 4.47 -11.65 6.73
CA GLN A 95 3.38 -11.82 7.69
C GLN A 95 2.03 -11.49 7.04
N PRO A 96 0.99 -12.30 7.27
CA PRO A 96 -0.36 -11.96 6.85
C PRO A 96 -0.74 -10.59 7.42
N PHE A 97 -1.24 -9.72 6.56
CA PHE A 97 -1.84 -8.47 7.02
C PHE A 97 -3.26 -8.76 7.48
N THR A 98 -3.45 -8.81 8.80
CA THR A 98 -4.79 -8.73 9.38
C THR A 98 -5.06 -7.26 9.66
N PRO A 99 -5.98 -6.59 8.94
CA PRO A 99 -6.35 -5.22 9.28
C PRO A 99 -6.78 -5.18 10.76
N PRO A 100 -6.46 -4.10 11.50
CA PRO A 100 -7.04 -3.90 12.82
C PRO A 100 -8.55 -4.06 12.68
N VAL A 101 -9.16 -4.79 13.60
CA VAL A 101 -10.58 -5.18 13.58
C VAL A 101 -11.46 -3.93 13.70
N GLU A 102 -11.56 -3.11 12.65
CA GLU A 102 -12.84 -2.53 12.32
C GLU A 102 -13.74 -3.73 12.05
N ARG A 103 -14.81 -3.87 12.85
CA ARG A 103 -15.83 -4.89 12.60
C ARG A 103 -16.47 -4.57 11.25
N TYR A 104 -15.94 -5.16 10.21
CA TYR A 104 -16.59 -5.19 8.91
C TYR A 104 -17.56 -6.36 8.94
N GLU A 105 -18.86 -6.05 8.86
CA GLU A 105 -19.84 -7.04 8.47
C GLU A 105 -19.69 -7.30 6.98
N VAL A 106 -19.40 -8.55 6.61
CA VAL A 106 -19.27 -8.94 5.19
C VAL A 106 -20.65 -9.22 4.63
N VAL A 107 -21.11 -8.35 3.74
CA VAL A 107 -22.34 -8.59 2.97
C VAL A 107 -21.96 -9.29 1.67
N SER A 108 -22.34 -10.56 1.55
CA SER A 108 -22.22 -11.32 0.30
C SER A 108 -23.50 -11.20 -0.52
N VAL A 109 -23.40 -10.71 -1.75
CA VAL A 109 -24.52 -10.64 -2.69
C VAL A 109 -24.28 -11.62 -3.85
N ARG A 110 -25.34 -12.28 -4.31
CA ARG A 110 -25.32 -13.07 -5.55
C ARG A 110 -25.89 -12.21 -6.66
N LEU A 111 -25.13 -12.12 -7.75
CA LEU A 111 -25.52 -11.39 -8.94
C LEU A 111 -25.69 -12.38 -10.10
N LYS A 112 -26.69 -12.14 -10.94
CA LYS A 112 -26.75 -12.76 -12.26
C LYS A 112 -25.59 -12.24 -13.10
N THR A 113 -25.16 -13.01 -14.09
CA THR A 113 -24.08 -12.62 -15.00
C THR A 113 -24.35 -11.27 -15.67
N SER A 114 -25.59 -11.03 -16.12
CA SER A 114 -25.97 -9.75 -16.74
C SER A 114 -25.86 -8.54 -15.81
N GLU A 115 -26.16 -8.73 -14.53
CA GLU A 115 -26.04 -7.69 -13.50
C GLU A 115 -24.58 -7.37 -13.23
N LEU A 116 -23.74 -8.41 -13.10
CA LEU A 116 -22.30 -8.25 -12.92
C LEU A 116 -21.65 -7.50 -14.08
N GLU A 117 -21.97 -7.86 -15.33
CA GLU A 117 -21.40 -7.19 -16.51
C GLU A 117 -21.80 -5.70 -16.56
N SER A 118 -23.06 -5.39 -16.21
CA SER A 118 -23.54 -4.01 -16.17
C SER A 118 -22.81 -3.19 -15.10
N ILE A 119 -22.64 -3.76 -13.89
CA ILE A 119 -21.91 -3.12 -12.79
C ILE A 119 -20.44 -2.95 -13.14
N LYS A 120 -19.83 -3.95 -13.78
CA LYS A 120 -18.43 -3.91 -14.21
C LYS A 120 -18.21 -2.82 -15.25
N ALA A 121 -19.05 -2.73 -16.27
CA ALA A 121 -18.97 -1.67 -17.27
C ALA A 121 -19.07 -0.27 -16.64
N ALA A 122 -19.99 -0.09 -15.68
CA ALA A 122 -20.14 1.18 -14.95
C ALA A 122 -18.92 1.49 -14.06
N ALA A 123 -18.34 0.48 -13.41
CA ALA A 123 -17.15 0.63 -12.59
C ALA A 123 -15.92 0.98 -13.44
N ASP A 124 -15.72 0.28 -14.57
CA ASP A 124 -14.64 0.50 -15.52
C ASP A 124 -14.71 1.89 -16.14
N ALA A 125 -15.91 2.38 -16.48
CA ALA A 125 -16.13 3.72 -17.03
C ALA A 125 -15.63 4.86 -16.11
N ILE A 126 -15.52 4.61 -14.81
CA ILE A 126 -14.99 5.57 -13.82
C ILE A 126 -13.69 5.09 -13.16
N GLY A 127 -13.06 4.05 -13.71
CA GLY A 127 -11.75 3.55 -13.24
C GLY A 127 -11.76 2.90 -11.86
N LEU A 128 -12.87 2.31 -11.43
CA LEU A 128 -13.02 1.63 -10.14
C LEU A 128 -13.15 0.11 -10.29
N LYS A 129 -12.79 -0.62 -9.24
CA LYS A 129 -13.17 -2.04 -9.11
C LYS A 129 -14.66 -2.16 -8.78
N VAL A 130 -15.29 -3.26 -9.20
CA VAL A 130 -16.69 -3.61 -8.88
C VAL A 130 -17.02 -3.40 -7.39
N SER A 131 -16.17 -3.89 -6.47
CA SER A 131 -16.40 -3.75 -5.02
C SER A 131 -16.34 -2.30 -4.54
N GLN A 132 -15.46 -1.48 -5.11
CA GLN A 132 -15.36 -0.06 -4.78
C GLN A 132 -16.57 0.71 -5.32
N TYR A 133 -16.98 0.40 -6.54
CA TYR A 133 -18.17 0.97 -7.17
C TYR A 133 -19.43 0.67 -6.35
N LEU A 134 -19.65 -0.60 -5.98
CA LEU A 134 -20.82 -1.00 -5.17
C LEU A 134 -20.83 -0.32 -3.80
N ARG A 135 -19.67 -0.24 -3.12
CA ARG A 135 -19.55 0.47 -1.84
C ARG A 135 -19.89 1.95 -2.00
N MET A 136 -19.38 2.60 -3.04
CA MET A 136 -19.63 4.01 -3.31
C MET A 136 -21.12 4.28 -3.57
N GLN A 137 -21.76 3.48 -4.44
CA GLN A 137 -23.18 3.63 -4.75
C GLN A 137 -24.06 3.37 -3.52
N GLY A 138 -23.76 2.33 -2.74
CA GLY A 138 -24.51 2.01 -1.51
C GLY A 138 -24.44 3.12 -0.47
N LEU A 139 -23.25 3.68 -0.23
CA LEU A 139 -23.09 4.81 0.70
C LEU A 139 -23.75 6.09 0.22
N ARG A 140 -23.74 6.34 -1.09
CA ARG A 140 -24.44 7.49 -1.67
C ARG A 140 -25.94 7.36 -1.48
N ALA A 141 -26.51 6.21 -1.83
CA ALA A 141 -27.94 5.94 -1.68
C ALA A 141 -28.41 6.05 -0.22
N ALA A 142 -27.60 5.59 0.74
CA ALA A 142 -27.93 5.68 2.16
C ALA A 142 -28.00 7.14 2.67
N ARG A 143 -27.12 8.02 2.18
CA ARG A 143 -27.09 9.44 2.57
C ARG A 143 -28.20 10.27 1.94
N GLU A 144 -28.73 9.84 0.80
CA GLU A 144 -29.85 10.51 0.13
C GLU A 144 -31.20 10.19 0.79
N GLN A 145 -31.23 9.30 1.80
CA GLN A 145 -32.43 8.92 2.57
C GLN A 145 -32.50 9.55 3.98
N GLU A 146 -31.48 10.31 4.39
CA GLU A 146 -31.44 11.10 5.63
C GLU A 146 -31.85 12.56 5.37
#